data_AF-A0A535GBM4-F1
#
_entry.id   AF-A0A535GBM4-F1
#
_cell.length_a   1.000
_cell.length_b   1.000
_cell.length_c   1.000
_cell.angle_alpha   90.00
_cell.angle_beta   90.00
_cell.angle_gamma   90.00
#
_symmetry.space_group_name_H-M   'P 1'
#
loop_
_entity.id
_entity.type
_entity.pdbx_description
1 polymer ?
#
loop_
_entity_poly.entity_id
_entity_poly.type
_entity_poly.pdbx_seq_one_letter_code
_entity_poly.pdbx_strand_id
1 'polypeptide(L)'
;VVRAVGLRSRTAGSRERLLGTFAPMVVILLLLIWISGLIIGFGLMLYAFRGSTTPPIENLGSAIYAAGTSLLTISFSNIVANSGGARLVSIAAGMAGLGTIALAISFLFSIYATFQRREILIVTLDARAGAPPSGVTLLATMAKLGVIDDLPRFFGDWEKWAAEVLDSHLAYPVLAYFRSSHDNESWVSALGAVLDATTLLLTTCDGGPHGPAKLMYAMGTHLVEDLGRFFNIESDHDVGVERYEFDQAREQLAAAGWTLRPADESWVAFSRLRIQYAVALNNMAKRWAAPPTQWIGDRSYVRFTARRHEEVTARAASR
;
A
#
# COMPACT_ATOMS: atom_id res chain seq x y z
N VAL A 1 -7.35 1.98 16.24
CA VAL A 1 -6.70 1.22 17.35
C VAL A 1 -5.29 0.77 16.99
N VAL A 2 -5.08 -0.01 15.92
CA VAL A 2 -3.73 -0.49 15.51
C VAL A 2 -2.73 0.63 15.21
N ARG A 3 -3.14 1.69 14.50
CA ARG A 3 -2.31 2.91 14.29
C ARG A 3 -1.88 3.57 15.61
N ALA A 4 -2.80 3.69 16.57
CA ALA A 4 -2.54 4.30 17.88
C ALA A 4 -1.63 3.44 18.77
N VAL A 5 -1.71 2.11 18.63
CA VAL A 5 -0.83 1.16 19.34
C VAL A 5 0.55 1.10 18.70
N GLY A 6 0.64 1.09 17.36
CA GLY A 6 1.91 1.09 16.62
C GLY A 6 2.73 2.38 16.81
N LEU A 7 2.07 3.54 16.84
CA LEU A 7 2.73 4.83 17.11
C LEU A 7 3.23 4.98 18.55
N ARG A 8 2.79 4.12 19.48
CA ARG A 8 3.30 4.07 20.86
C ARG A 8 4.55 3.20 21.03
N SER A 9 4.94 2.42 20.02
CA SER A 9 6.18 1.63 20.07
C SER A 9 7.39 2.54 19.84
N ARG A 10 8.36 2.50 20.76
CA ARG A 10 9.54 3.41 20.80
C ARG A 10 10.61 3.07 19.76
N THR A 11 10.49 1.97 19.02
CA THR A 11 11.46 1.52 18.00
C THR A 11 10.81 1.31 16.64
N ALA A 12 11.41 1.91 15.60
CA ALA A 12 10.91 1.87 14.22
C ALA A 12 10.66 0.43 13.73
N GLY A 13 11.59 -0.50 14.00
CA GLY A 13 11.47 -1.90 13.58
C GLY A 13 10.35 -2.70 14.28
N SER A 14 10.00 -2.40 15.52
CA SER A 14 8.88 -3.07 16.22
C SER A 14 7.53 -2.57 15.73
N ARG A 15 7.44 -1.26 15.42
CA ARG A 15 6.30 -0.65 14.73
C ARG A 15 6.14 -1.21 13.32
N GLU A 16 7.24 -1.41 12.60
CA GLU A 16 7.26 -2.01 11.25
C GLU A 16 6.64 -3.40 11.24
N ARG A 17 7.10 -4.28 12.13
CA ARG A 17 6.61 -5.66 12.23
C ARG A 17 5.14 -5.73 12.64
N LEU A 18 4.74 -4.96 13.66
CA LEU A 18 3.37 -5.00 14.18
C LEU A 18 2.35 -4.48 13.16
N LEU A 19 2.73 -3.47 12.36
CA LEU A 19 1.90 -2.97 11.25
C LEU A 19 1.92 -3.91 10.04
N GLY A 20 3.05 -4.58 9.76
CA GLY A 20 3.15 -5.57 8.68
C GLY A 20 2.30 -6.82 8.89
N THR A 21 2.10 -7.26 10.15
CA THR A 21 1.25 -8.42 10.46
C THR A 21 -0.25 -8.10 10.43
N PHE A 22 -0.65 -6.83 10.40
CA PHE A 22 -2.06 -6.42 10.47
C PHE A 22 -2.88 -6.96 9.30
N ALA A 23 -2.42 -6.73 8.05
CA ALA A 23 -3.21 -7.08 6.88
C ALA A 23 -3.41 -8.61 6.72
N PRO A 24 -2.38 -9.47 6.90
CA PRO A 24 -2.57 -10.92 6.97
C PRO A 24 -3.52 -11.36 8.10
N MET A 25 -3.40 -10.76 9.29
CA MET A 25 -4.32 -11.07 10.41
C MET A 25 -5.77 -10.72 10.11
N VAL A 26 -6.03 -9.61 9.41
CA VAL A 26 -7.40 -9.23 9.02
C VAL A 26 -8.02 -10.27 8.12
N VAL A 27 -7.28 -10.81 7.15
CA VAL A 27 -7.78 -11.88 6.26
C VAL A 27 -8.11 -13.15 7.04
N ILE A 28 -7.24 -13.57 7.96
CA ILE A 28 -7.46 -14.75 8.82
C ILE A 28 -8.68 -14.53 9.72
N LEU A 29 -8.79 -13.36 10.36
CA LEU A 29 -9.91 -13.02 11.23
C LEU A 29 -11.23 -12.99 10.45
N LEU A 30 -11.23 -12.43 9.24
CA LEU A 30 -12.40 -12.43 8.36
C LEU A 30 -12.86 -13.86 8.04
N LEU A 31 -11.92 -14.75 7.71
CA LEU A 31 -12.21 -16.15 7.45
C LEU A 31 -12.79 -16.86 8.69
N LEU A 32 -12.22 -16.61 9.87
CA LEU A 32 -12.73 -17.16 11.13
C LEU A 32 -14.14 -16.67 11.45
N ILE A 33 -14.44 -15.39 11.19
CA ILE A 33 -15.78 -14.82 11.37
C ILE A 33 -16.77 -15.49 10.41
N TRP A 34 -16.41 -15.66 9.14
CA TRP A 34 -17.25 -16.33 8.15
C TRP A 34 -17.54 -17.77 8.52
N ILE A 35 -16.51 -18.55 8.82
CA ILE A 35 -16.66 -19.95 9.24
C ILE A 35 -17.53 -20.01 10.50
N SER A 36 -17.25 -19.20 11.51
CA SER A 36 -18.05 -19.18 12.76
C SER A 36 -19.52 -18.82 12.49
N GLY A 37 -19.77 -17.82 11.64
CA GLY A 37 -21.11 -17.42 11.23
C GLY A 37 -21.87 -18.54 10.50
N LEU A 38 -21.19 -19.26 9.60
CA LEU A 38 -21.77 -20.43 8.92
C LEU A 38 -22.06 -21.57 9.90
N ILE A 39 -21.14 -21.89 10.82
CA ILE A 39 -21.35 -22.92 11.85
C ILE A 39 -22.58 -22.58 12.70
N ILE A 40 -22.69 -21.33 13.16
CA ILE A 40 -23.83 -20.87 13.96
C ILE A 40 -25.12 -20.92 13.13
N GLY A 41 -25.10 -20.43 11.89
CA GLY A 41 -26.26 -20.41 10.99
C GLY A 41 -26.80 -21.81 10.70
N PHE A 42 -25.94 -22.73 10.25
CA PHE A 42 -26.32 -24.12 10.02
C PHE A 42 -26.67 -24.84 11.32
N GLY A 43 -26.02 -24.50 12.44
CA GLY A 43 -26.34 -25.03 13.77
C GLY A 43 -27.76 -24.66 14.21
N LEU A 44 -28.19 -23.42 13.99
CA LEU A 44 -29.56 -22.98 14.25
C LEU A 44 -30.57 -23.70 13.36
N MET A 45 -30.24 -23.92 12.08
CA MET A 45 -31.09 -24.69 11.16
C MET A 45 -31.23 -26.16 11.62
N LEU A 46 -30.13 -26.81 12.00
CA LEU A 46 -30.17 -28.19 12.52
C LEU A 46 -30.91 -28.26 13.85
N TYR A 47 -30.77 -27.27 14.72
CA TYR A 47 -31.51 -27.21 15.98
C TYR A 47 -33.03 -27.10 15.76
N ALA A 48 -33.48 -26.43 14.69
CA ALA A 48 -34.89 -26.41 14.30
C ALA A 48 -35.39 -27.80 13.87
N PHE A 49 -34.53 -28.61 13.24
CA PHE A 49 -34.81 -30.01 12.84
C PHE A 49 -34.43 -31.06 13.90
N ARG A 50 -34.20 -30.67 15.16
CA ARG A 50 -33.68 -31.55 16.22
C ARG A 50 -34.46 -32.85 16.46
N GLY A 51 -35.78 -32.85 16.21
CA GLY A 51 -36.63 -34.04 16.35
C GLY A 51 -36.52 -35.02 15.18
N SER A 52 -35.85 -34.62 14.10
CA SER A 52 -35.66 -35.41 12.88
C SER A 52 -34.25 -35.97 12.73
N THR A 53 -33.48 -36.04 13.81
CA THR A 53 -32.13 -36.61 13.85
C THR A 53 -32.06 -37.82 14.79
N THR A 54 -31.15 -38.76 14.53
CA THR A 54 -30.84 -39.88 15.44
C THR A 54 -29.37 -39.81 15.87
N PRO A 55 -29.07 -39.68 17.16
CA PRO A 55 -30.01 -39.35 18.24
C PRO A 55 -30.63 -37.94 18.05
N PRO A 56 -31.77 -37.65 18.70
CA PRO A 56 -32.33 -36.31 18.71
C PRO A 56 -31.32 -35.31 19.29
N ILE A 57 -31.22 -34.13 18.68
CA ILE A 57 -30.33 -33.07 19.17
C ILE A 57 -30.91 -32.48 20.46
N GLU A 58 -30.23 -32.69 21.59
CA GLU A 58 -30.73 -32.28 22.91
C GLU A 58 -30.55 -30.78 23.21
N ASN A 59 -29.45 -30.17 22.74
CA ASN A 59 -29.11 -28.80 23.06
C ASN A 59 -28.53 -28.05 21.85
N LEU A 60 -28.48 -26.71 21.94
CA LEU A 60 -27.96 -25.88 20.86
C LEU A 60 -26.47 -26.15 20.60
N GLY A 61 -25.70 -26.47 21.65
CA GLY A 61 -24.28 -26.78 21.53
C GLY A 61 -24.01 -28.01 20.65
N SER A 62 -24.80 -29.08 20.78
CA SER A 62 -24.67 -30.27 19.95
C SER A 62 -25.11 -30.03 18.51
N ALA A 63 -26.07 -29.12 18.28
CA ALA A 63 -26.44 -28.68 16.93
C ALA A 63 -25.31 -27.90 16.25
N ILE A 64 -24.69 -26.96 16.97
CA ILE A 64 -23.53 -26.18 16.51
C ILE A 64 -22.34 -27.10 16.26
N TYR A 65 -22.09 -28.07 17.13
CA TYR A 65 -21.05 -29.08 16.93
C TYR A 65 -21.30 -29.93 15.68
N ALA A 66 -22.54 -30.40 15.48
CA ALA A 66 -22.93 -31.14 14.28
C ALA A 66 -22.72 -30.32 13.00
N ALA A 67 -23.19 -29.06 12.99
CA ALA A 67 -22.97 -28.15 11.88
C ALA A 67 -21.48 -27.89 11.63
N GLY A 68 -20.68 -27.70 12.67
CA GLY A 68 -19.23 -27.48 12.57
C GLY A 68 -18.50 -28.67 11.95
N THR A 69 -18.78 -29.89 12.43
CA THR A 69 -18.16 -31.10 11.86
C THR A 69 -18.61 -31.37 10.43
N SER A 70 -19.84 -31.00 10.07
CA SER A 70 -20.35 -31.12 8.71
C SER A 70 -19.73 -30.08 7.77
N LEU A 71 -19.71 -28.81 8.17
CA LEU A 71 -19.10 -27.69 7.43
C LEU A 71 -17.61 -27.95 7.18
N LEU A 72 -16.88 -28.36 8.21
CA LEU A 72 -15.44 -28.65 8.10
C LEU A 72 -15.15 -30.02 7.50
N THR A 73 -16.17 -30.78 7.05
CA THR A 73 -16.04 -32.11 6.45
C THR A 73 -15.35 -33.16 7.35
N ILE A 74 -15.38 -32.93 8.67
CA ILE A 74 -14.80 -33.81 9.69
C ILE A 74 -15.75 -34.99 10.00
N SER A 75 -17.06 -34.75 9.98
CA SER A 75 -18.14 -35.74 10.19
C SER A 75 -18.03 -36.63 11.44
N PHE A 76 -17.46 -36.15 12.55
CA PHE A 76 -17.45 -36.86 13.85
C PHE A 76 -18.76 -36.74 14.65
N SER A 77 -19.74 -35.96 14.19
CA SER A 77 -21.04 -35.94 14.86
C SER A 77 -21.71 -37.29 14.66
N ASN A 78 -21.91 -38.04 15.74
CA ASN A 78 -22.70 -39.29 15.75
C ASN A 78 -24.20 -39.04 15.52
N ILE A 79 -24.57 -37.94 14.84
CA ILE A 79 -25.92 -37.45 14.61
C ILE A 79 -26.25 -37.68 13.13
N VAL A 80 -27.25 -38.51 12.87
CA VAL A 80 -27.73 -38.86 11.53
C VAL A 80 -29.01 -38.10 11.23
N ALA A 81 -29.07 -37.44 10.07
CA ALA A 81 -30.28 -36.74 9.61
C ALA A 81 -31.28 -37.72 8.97
N ASN A 82 -32.49 -37.81 9.54
CA ASN A 82 -33.52 -38.75 9.08
C ASN A 82 -34.53 -38.11 8.13
N SER A 83 -34.81 -36.81 8.26
CA SER A 83 -35.72 -36.10 7.35
C SER A 83 -34.98 -35.54 6.12
N GLY A 84 -35.70 -35.41 5.01
CA GLY A 84 -35.16 -34.80 3.79
C GLY A 84 -34.63 -33.37 4.02
N GLY A 85 -35.32 -32.59 4.86
CA GLY A 85 -34.88 -31.24 5.25
C GLY A 85 -33.56 -31.23 6.03
N ALA A 86 -33.44 -32.09 7.05
CA ALA A 86 -32.20 -32.19 7.83
C ALA A 86 -31.02 -32.67 6.97
N ARG A 87 -31.26 -33.62 6.05
CA ARG A 87 -30.23 -34.10 5.10
C ARG A 87 -29.76 -32.99 4.17
N LEU A 88 -30.68 -32.20 3.64
CA LEU A 88 -30.36 -31.08 2.76
C LEU A 88 -29.51 -30.03 3.50
N VAL A 89 -29.84 -29.72 4.76
CA VAL A 89 -29.07 -28.80 5.59
C VAL A 89 -27.64 -29.32 5.81
N SER A 90 -27.46 -30.61 6.13
CA SER A 90 -26.13 -31.20 6.30
C SER A 90 -25.30 -31.20 5.00
N ILE A 91 -25.92 -31.52 3.86
CA ILE A 91 -25.24 -31.47 2.56
C ILE A 91 -24.85 -30.03 2.20
N ALA A 92 -25.77 -29.07 2.41
CA ALA A 92 -25.51 -27.66 2.18
C ALA A 92 -24.39 -27.13 3.08
N ALA A 93 -24.33 -27.55 4.35
CA ALA A 93 -23.24 -27.22 5.26
C ALA A 93 -21.90 -27.74 4.71
N GLY A 94 -21.80 -29.02 4.35
CA GLY A 94 -20.57 -29.57 3.78
C GLY A 94 -20.12 -28.86 2.50
N MET A 95 -21.06 -28.59 1.59
CA MET A 95 -20.79 -27.86 0.34
C MET A 95 -20.34 -26.42 0.60
N ALA A 96 -21.01 -25.71 1.50
CA ALA A 96 -20.67 -24.34 1.86
C ALA A 96 -19.28 -24.25 2.51
N GLY A 97 -18.93 -25.21 3.37
CA GLY A 97 -17.62 -25.24 4.02
C GLY A 97 -16.48 -25.51 3.04
N LEU A 98 -16.64 -26.53 2.19
CA LEU A 98 -15.67 -26.82 1.12
C LEU A 98 -15.53 -25.62 0.16
N GLY A 99 -16.65 -25.04 -0.26
CA GLY A 99 -16.67 -23.86 -1.13
C GLY A 99 -16.00 -22.64 -0.48
N THR A 100 -16.23 -22.41 0.81
CA THR A 100 -15.61 -21.31 1.56
C THR A 100 -14.10 -21.48 1.65
N ILE A 101 -13.61 -22.69 1.97
CA ILE A 101 -12.17 -22.97 2.05
C ILE A 101 -11.51 -22.82 0.67
N ALA A 102 -12.13 -23.37 -0.38
CA ALA A 102 -11.62 -23.25 -1.75
C ALA A 102 -11.51 -21.78 -2.18
N LEU A 103 -12.57 -20.99 -1.98
CA LEU A 103 -12.58 -19.55 -2.28
C LEU A 103 -11.54 -18.79 -1.45
N ALA A 104 -11.40 -19.11 -0.17
CA ALA A 104 -10.41 -18.47 0.71
C ALA A 104 -8.97 -18.71 0.23
N ILE A 105 -8.64 -19.94 -0.18
CA ILE A 105 -7.32 -20.28 -0.72
C ILE A 105 -7.09 -19.56 -2.05
N SER A 106 -8.06 -19.59 -2.98
CA SER A 106 -7.96 -18.87 -4.26
C SER A 106 -7.78 -17.37 -4.07
N PHE A 107 -8.52 -16.78 -3.13
CA PHE A 107 -8.41 -15.36 -2.79
C PHE A 107 -7.05 -15.01 -2.20
N LEU A 108 -6.51 -15.85 -1.31
CA LEU A 108 -5.18 -15.66 -0.74
C LEU A 108 -4.10 -15.64 -1.81
N PHE A 109 -4.14 -16.57 -2.78
CA PHE A 109 -3.21 -16.58 -3.90
C PHE A 109 -3.35 -15.34 -4.80
N SER A 110 -4.58 -14.89 -5.05
CA SER A 110 -4.85 -13.68 -5.83
C SER A 110 -4.26 -12.43 -5.17
N ILE A 111 -4.47 -12.26 -3.86
CA ILE A 111 -3.87 -11.15 -3.08
C ILE A 111 -2.34 -11.20 -3.17
N TYR A 112 -1.74 -12.37 -2.96
CA TYR A 112 -0.29 -12.51 -2.96
C TYR A 112 0.32 -12.16 -4.32
N ALA A 113 -0.28 -12.62 -5.41
CA ALA A 113 0.17 -12.30 -6.77
C ALA A 113 0.08 -10.79 -7.07
N THR A 114 -1.00 -10.14 -6.64
CA THR A 114 -1.18 -8.69 -6.80
C THR A 114 -0.20 -7.88 -5.96
N PHE A 115 0.05 -8.30 -4.72
CA PHE A 115 1.06 -7.71 -3.87
C PHE A 115 2.47 -7.83 -4.48
N GLN A 116 2.85 -9.01 -4.97
CA GLN A 116 4.14 -9.21 -5.62
C GLN A 116 4.33 -8.33 -6.86
N ARG A 117 3.29 -8.21 -7.71
CA ARG A 117 3.33 -7.32 -8.88
C ARG A 117 3.58 -5.87 -8.50
N ARG A 118 2.92 -5.38 -7.45
CA ARG A 118 3.15 -4.02 -6.93
C ARG A 118 4.60 -3.83 -6.47
N GLU A 119 5.17 -4.79 -5.77
CA GLU A 119 6.48 -4.63 -5.12
C GLU A 119 7.66 -4.67 -6.09
N ILE A 120 7.56 -5.37 -7.22
CA ILE A 120 8.69 -5.52 -8.17
C ILE A 120 9.25 -4.15 -8.61
N LEU A 121 8.38 -3.22 -9.00
CA LEU A 121 8.84 -1.91 -9.46
C LEU A 121 9.35 -1.01 -8.33
N ILE A 122 8.78 -1.15 -7.13
CA ILE A 122 9.25 -0.43 -5.94
C ILE A 122 10.70 -0.82 -5.62
N VAL A 123 11.00 -2.13 -5.59
CA VAL A 123 12.37 -2.61 -5.30
C VAL A 123 13.37 -2.14 -6.35
N THR A 124 12.96 -2.08 -7.63
CA THR A 124 13.86 -1.59 -8.68
C THR A 124 14.05 -0.07 -8.68
N LEU A 125 13.20 0.66 -7.94
CA LEU A 125 13.30 2.11 -7.78
C LEU A 125 14.51 2.49 -6.94
N ASP A 126 14.87 1.69 -5.95
CA ASP A 126 15.95 1.98 -4.99
C ASP A 126 17.29 2.30 -5.63
N ALA A 127 17.69 1.53 -6.64
CA ALA A 127 18.94 1.76 -7.38
C ALA A 127 18.93 3.09 -8.16
N ARG A 128 17.75 3.68 -8.40
CA ARG A 128 17.57 4.91 -9.18
C ARG A 128 17.31 6.12 -8.29
N ALA A 129 16.36 5.99 -7.35
CA ALA A 129 15.83 7.06 -6.52
C ALA A 129 16.42 7.10 -5.10
N GLY A 130 17.22 6.09 -4.72
CA GLY A 130 17.75 5.92 -3.37
C GLY A 130 16.73 5.32 -2.39
N ALA A 131 17.20 4.99 -1.19
CA ALA A 131 16.41 4.50 -0.07
C ALA A 131 16.61 5.42 1.15
N PRO A 132 15.65 6.30 1.49
CA PRO A 132 14.31 6.43 0.94
C PRO A 132 14.26 7.06 -0.48
N PRO A 133 13.21 6.77 -1.28
CA PRO A 133 13.11 7.24 -2.66
C PRO A 133 12.88 8.74 -2.77
N SER A 134 13.56 9.37 -3.73
CA SER A 134 13.41 10.78 -4.10
C SER A 134 13.38 10.98 -5.62
N GLY A 135 12.46 11.83 -6.08
CA GLY A 135 12.37 12.21 -7.49
C GLY A 135 13.58 13.02 -7.99
N VAL A 136 14.19 13.82 -7.11
CA VAL A 136 15.41 14.58 -7.42
C VAL A 136 16.57 13.62 -7.63
N THR A 137 16.75 12.68 -6.70
CA THR A 137 17.79 11.64 -6.79
C THR A 137 17.59 10.78 -8.03
N LEU A 138 16.35 10.42 -8.37
CA LEU A 138 16.04 9.66 -9.57
C LEU A 138 16.57 10.33 -10.84
N LEU A 139 16.20 11.60 -11.06
CA LEU A 139 16.65 12.33 -12.25
C LEU A 139 18.16 12.59 -12.22
N ALA A 140 18.74 12.89 -11.05
CA ALA A 140 20.16 13.10 -10.91
C ALA A 140 20.98 11.82 -11.19
N THR A 141 20.53 10.66 -10.69
CA THR A 141 21.17 9.36 -10.92
C THR A 141 21.12 8.97 -12.39
N MET A 142 19.96 9.10 -13.04
CA MET A 142 19.82 8.77 -14.47
C MET A 142 20.72 9.63 -15.35
N ALA A 143 20.87 10.92 -15.03
CA ALA A 143 21.79 11.81 -15.73
C ALA A 143 23.27 11.45 -15.51
N LYS A 144 23.67 11.23 -14.25
CA LYS A 144 25.05 10.84 -13.91
C LYS A 144 25.48 9.51 -14.54
N LEU A 145 24.55 8.59 -14.70
CA LEU A 145 24.80 7.29 -15.34
C LEU A 145 24.69 7.34 -16.87
N GLY A 146 24.30 8.48 -17.47
CA GLY A 146 24.15 8.61 -18.92
C GLY A 146 22.99 7.79 -19.49
N VAL A 147 21.96 7.50 -18.69
CA VAL A 147 20.80 6.66 -19.06
C VAL A 147 19.50 7.46 -19.08
N ILE A 148 19.57 8.75 -19.42
CA ILE A 148 18.38 9.61 -19.58
C ILE A 148 17.44 9.05 -20.67
N ASP A 149 18.00 8.42 -21.71
CA ASP A 149 17.24 7.81 -22.81
C ASP A 149 16.37 6.61 -22.38
N ASP A 150 16.60 6.07 -21.17
CA ASP A 150 15.78 5.02 -20.56
C ASP A 150 14.55 5.56 -19.82
N LEU A 151 14.47 6.87 -19.55
CA LEU A 151 13.33 7.51 -18.89
C LEU A 151 11.96 7.29 -19.58
N PRO A 152 11.82 7.26 -20.92
CA PRO A 152 10.55 6.95 -21.58
C PRO A 152 9.98 5.61 -21.13
N ARG A 153 10.82 4.57 -21.15
CA ARG A 153 10.46 3.22 -20.75
C ARG A 153 10.14 3.17 -19.26
N PHE A 154 10.99 3.79 -18.44
CA PHE A 154 10.77 3.89 -16.99
C PHE A 154 9.41 4.53 -16.66
N PHE A 155 9.07 5.67 -17.26
CA PHE A 155 7.77 6.31 -17.01
C PHE A 155 6.60 5.49 -17.54
N GLY A 156 6.74 4.79 -18.68
CA GLY A 156 5.72 3.88 -19.17
C GLY A 156 5.46 2.68 -18.23
N ASP A 157 6.52 2.12 -17.65
CA ASP A 157 6.40 1.04 -16.66
C ASP A 157 5.68 1.53 -15.39
N TRP A 158 5.99 2.74 -14.93
CA TRP A 158 5.34 3.36 -13.77
C TRP A 158 3.90 3.81 -14.05
N GLU A 159 3.58 4.24 -15.27
CA GLU A 159 2.22 4.56 -15.69
C GLU A 159 1.34 3.31 -15.61
N LYS A 160 1.83 2.20 -16.19
CA LYS A 160 1.16 0.90 -16.10
C LYS A 160 1.01 0.44 -14.66
N TRP A 161 2.06 0.56 -13.86
CA TRP A 161 2.03 0.23 -12.44
C TRP A 161 0.98 1.05 -11.68
N ALA A 162 0.90 2.36 -11.93
CA ALA A 162 -0.07 3.22 -11.28
C ALA A 162 -1.51 2.81 -11.63
N ALA A 163 -1.76 2.43 -12.88
CA ALA A 163 -3.07 1.90 -13.30
C ALA A 163 -3.38 0.55 -12.62
N GLU A 164 -2.43 -0.38 -12.54
CA GLU A 164 -2.59 -1.67 -11.86
C GLU A 164 -2.84 -1.47 -10.34
N VAL A 165 -2.15 -0.53 -9.70
CA VAL A 165 -2.36 -0.19 -8.30
C VAL A 165 -3.74 0.41 -8.09
N LEU A 166 -4.18 1.34 -8.96
CA LEU A 166 -5.51 1.94 -8.89
C LEU A 166 -6.61 0.86 -8.93
N ASP A 167 -6.59 0.03 -9.97
CA ASP A 167 -7.58 -1.04 -10.17
C ASP A 167 -7.59 -2.02 -8.98
N SER A 168 -6.41 -2.53 -8.62
CA SER A 168 -6.30 -3.52 -7.56
C SER A 168 -6.68 -2.99 -6.17
N HIS A 169 -6.36 -1.75 -5.84
CA HIS A 169 -6.61 -1.19 -4.52
C HIS A 169 -8.06 -0.71 -4.36
N LEU A 170 -8.75 -0.40 -5.46
CA LEU A 170 -10.20 -0.20 -5.44
C LEU A 170 -10.95 -1.53 -5.34
N ALA A 171 -10.50 -2.57 -6.06
CA ALA A 171 -11.10 -3.90 -5.99
C ALA A 171 -10.86 -4.60 -4.63
N TYR A 172 -9.66 -4.42 -4.06
CA TYR A 172 -9.25 -5.03 -2.80
C TYR A 172 -8.64 -3.98 -1.85
N PRO A 173 -9.47 -3.16 -1.18
CA PRO A 173 -9.00 -2.05 -0.32
C PRO A 173 -8.03 -2.43 0.79
N VAL A 174 -8.04 -3.70 1.22
CA VAL A 174 -7.08 -4.22 2.20
C VAL A 174 -5.63 -4.12 1.71
N LEU A 175 -5.38 -4.14 0.39
CA LEU A 175 -4.04 -4.04 -0.21
C LEU A 175 -3.32 -2.73 0.13
N ALA A 176 -4.06 -1.64 0.29
CA ALA A 176 -3.50 -0.35 0.67
C ALA A 176 -2.80 -0.38 2.04
N TYR A 177 -3.19 -1.33 2.91
CA TYR A 177 -2.61 -1.53 4.24
C TYR A 177 -1.46 -2.54 4.27
N PHE A 178 -1.20 -3.25 3.17
CA PHE A 178 -0.02 -4.12 3.07
C PHE A 178 1.24 -3.26 2.92
N ARG A 179 2.14 -3.35 3.90
CA ARG A 179 3.45 -2.67 3.85
C ARG A 179 4.35 -3.29 2.79
N SER A 180 5.20 -2.46 2.19
CA SER A 180 6.25 -2.93 1.29
C SER A 180 7.28 -3.76 2.06
N SER A 181 7.90 -4.72 1.38
CA SER A 181 8.72 -5.75 2.03
C SER A 181 10.11 -5.27 2.48
N HIS A 182 10.60 -4.15 1.94
CA HIS A 182 11.91 -3.59 2.23
C HIS A 182 11.83 -2.45 3.24
N ASP A 183 12.80 -2.41 4.16
CA ASP A 183 12.89 -1.39 5.20
C ASP A 183 13.07 0.00 4.55
N ASN A 184 12.26 0.99 4.98
CA ASN A 184 12.20 2.37 4.45
C ASN A 184 11.53 2.56 3.08
N GLU A 185 11.01 1.51 2.45
CA GLU A 185 10.22 1.63 1.23
C GLU A 185 8.73 1.64 1.53
N SER A 186 7.98 2.45 0.78
CA SER A 186 6.53 2.42 0.77
C SER A 186 6.06 2.71 -0.64
N TRP A 187 5.08 1.95 -1.10
CA TRP A 187 4.43 2.18 -2.40
C TRP A 187 3.94 3.63 -2.56
N VAL A 188 3.52 4.29 -1.47
CA VAL A 188 3.12 5.72 -1.49
C VAL A 188 4.31 6.64 -1.69
N SER A 189 5.40 6.39 -0.96
CA SER A 189 6.63 7.17 -1.08
C SER A 189 7.29 6.99 -2.45
N ALA A 190 7.22 5.77 -3.00
CA ALA A 190 7.70 5.45 -4.34
C ALA A 190 6.87 6.15 -5.43
N LEU A 191 5.53 6.09 -5.35
CA LEU A 191 4.64 6.83 -6.23
C LEU A 191 4.96 8.32 -6.21
N GLY A 192 5.13 8.90 -5.02
CA GLY A 192 5.44 10.32 -4.92
C GLY A 192 6.82 10.69 -5.43
N ALA A 193 7.83 9.84 -5.26
CA ALA A 193 9.14 10.08 -5.87
C ALA A 193 9.04 10.13 -7.40
N VAL A 194 8.23 9.27 -8.03
CA VAL A 194 8.03 9.30 -9.48
C VAL A 194 7.15 10.47 -9.93
N LEU A 195 6.12 10.84 -9.15
CA LEU A 195 5.33 12.06 -9.40
C LEU A 195 6.17 13.33 -9.29
N ASP A 196 7.04 13.41 -8.28
CA ASP A 196 7.95 14.53 -8.10
C ASP A 196 9.00 14.58 -9.23
N ALA A 197 9.53 13.43 -9.69
CA ALA A 197 10.43 13.35 -10.84
C ALA A 197 9.76 13.81 -12.14
N THR A 198 8.56 13.31 -12.45
CA THR A 198 7.81 13.72 -13.64
C THR A 198 7.46 15.21 -13.58
N THR A 199 7.05 15.71 -12.42
CA THR A 199 6.76 17.14 -12.22
C THR A 199 8.00 18.00 -12.47
N LEU A 200 9.14 17.67 -11.85
CA LEU A 200 10.40 18.38 -12.08
C LEU A 200 10.83 18.34 -13.55
N LEU A 201 10.71 17.20 -14.22
CA LEU A 201 11.07 17.09 -15.64
C LEU A 201 10.19 18.00 -16.51
N LEU A 202 8.88 18.05 -16.26
CA LEU A 202 7.93 18.85 -17.03
C LEU A 202 8.11 20.37 -16.83
N THR A 203 8.50 20.79 -15.63
CA THR A 203 8.50 22.22 -15.24
C THR A 203 9.88 22.86 -15.18
N THR A 204 10.91 22.06 -14.93
CA THR A 204 12.23 22.55 -14.51
C THR A 204 13.31 22.20 -15.51
N CYS A 205 13.29 21.00 -16.09
CA CYS A 205 14.29 20.57 -17.07
C CYS A 205 13.99 21.12 -18.47
N ASP A 206 15.05 21.54 -19.16
CA ASP A 206 15.02 21.92 -20.57
C ASP A 206 15.48 20.74 -21.42
N GLY A 207 14.57 19.77 -21.62
CA GLY A 207 14.82 18.53 -22.36
C GLY A 207 14.36 17.27 -21.63
N GLY A 208 14.57 16.12 -22.27
CA GLY A 208 14.13 14.81 -21.79
C GLY A 208 12.71 14.45 -22.25
N PRO A 209 12.19 13.27 -21.87
CA PRO A 209 10.98 12.72 -22.44
C PRO A 209 9.69 13.27 -21.79
N HIS A 210 9.32 14.49 -22.16
CA HIS A 210 8.12 15.16 -21.64
C HIS A 210 6.82 14.40 -21.91
N GLY A 211 6.70 13.70 -23.04
CA GLY A 211 5.49 12.93 -23.39
C GLY A 211 5.19 11.82 -22.38
N PRO A 212 6.07 10.80 -22.25
CA PRO A 212 5.94 9.75 -21.25
C PRO A 212 5.81 10.28 -19.81
N ALA A 213 6.57 11.33 -19.46
CA ALA A 213 6.46 11.93 -18.13
C ALA A 213 5.08 12.55 -17.87
N LYS A 214 4.47 13.19 -18.89
CA LYS A 214 3.12 13.74 -18.79
C LYS A 214 2.06 12.65 -18.62
N LEU A 215 2.22 11.52 -19.30
CA LEU A 215 1.31 10.37 -19.16
C LEU A 215 1.41 9.76 -17.76
N MET A 216 2.62 9.49 -17.28
CA MET A 216 2.82 9.00 -15.90
C MET A 216 2.32 10.01 -14.86
N TYR A 217 2.56 11.31 -15.04
CA TYR A 217 2.03 12.35 -14.16
C TYR A 217 0.49 12.32 -14.12
N ALA A 218 -0.18 12.23 -15.28
CA ALA A 218 -1.63 12.17 -15.37
C ALA A 218 -2.19 10.91 -14.68
N MET A 219 -1.61 9.73 -14.96
CA MET A 219 -2.05 8.49 -14.33
C MET A 219 -1.79 8.48 -12.81
N GLY A 220 -0.63 8.97 -12.37
CA GLY A 220 -0.28 9.03 -10.95
C GLY A 220 -1.12 10.03 -10.16
N THR A 221 -1.47 11.19 -10.75
CA THR A 221 -2.40 12.15 -10.13
C THR A 221 -3.81 11.58 -10.02
N HIS A 222 -4.31 10.90 -11.07
CA HIS A 222 -5.58 10.18 -11.02
C HIS A 222 -5.59 9.09 -9.94
N LEU A 223 -4.51 8.31 -9.81
CA LEU A 223 -4.36 7.31 -8.75
C LEU A 223 -4.48 7.94 -7.35
N VAL A 224 -3.79 9.05 -7.11
CA VAL A 224 -3.86 9.77 -5.83
C VAL A 224 -5.25 10.33 -5.58
N GLU A 225 -5.88 10.90 -6.60
CA GLU A 225 -7.21 11.48 -6.49
C GLU A 225 -8.27 10.41 -6.17
N ASP A 226 -8.33 9.33 -6.94
CA ASP A 226 -9.37 8.31 -6.81
C ASP A 226 -9.22 7.49 -5.53
N LEU A 227 -8.00 7.10 -5.15
CA LEU A 227 -7.78 6.48 -3.83
C LEU A 227 -8.06 7.48 -2.71
N GLY A 228 -7.74 8.76 -2.90
CA GLY A 228 -8.06 9.82 -1.95
C GLY A 228 -9.56 9.92 -1.67
N ARG A 229 -10.37 9.97 -2.73
CA ARG A 229 -11.83 9.97 -2.63
C ARG A 229 -12.35 8.66 -1.99
N PHE A 230 -11.87 7.51 -2.44
CA PHE A 230 -12.33 6.20 -1.94
C PHE A 230 -12.06 6.02 -0.44
N PHE A 231 -10.88 6.41 0.04
CA PHE A 231 -10.51 6.28 1.45
C PHE A 231 -10.89 7.50 2.32
N ASN A 232 -11.63 8.47 1.75
CA ASN A 232 -12.00 9.72 2.40
C ASN A 232 -10.78 10.45 3.02
N ILE A 233 -9.74 10.61 2.20
CA ILE A 233 -8.50 11.30 2.56
C ILE A 233 -8.63 12.74 2.08
N GLU A 234 -8.49 13.69 3.02
CA GLU A 234 -8.53 15.12 2.72
C GLU A 234 -7.42 15.52 1.75
N SER A 235 -7.80 16.30 0.74
CA SER A 235 -6.91 17.02 -0.15
C SER A 235 -6.97 18.51 0.16
N ASP A 236 -5.89 19.22 -0.16
CA ASP A 236 -5.82 20.68 -0.11
C ASP A 236 -4.88 21.15 -1.23
N HIS A 237 -4.96 22.42 -1.61
CA HIS A 237 -4.20 23.03 -2.71
C HIS A 237 -2.87 23.62 -2.24
N ASP A 238 -2.21 22.95 -1.29
CA ASP A 238 -0.87 23.32 -0.85
C ASP A 238 0.17 22.56 -1.69
N VAL A 239 1.21 23.28 -2.12
CA VAL A 239 2.39 22.70 -2.79
C VAL A 239 3.07 21.74 -1.83
N GLY A 240 3.05 22.04 -0.54
CA GLY A 240 3.66 21.28 0.52
C GLY A 240 5.16 21.10 0.27
N VAL A 241 5.85 22.02 -0.38
CA VAL A 241 7.32 22.10 -0.53
C VAL A 241 7.65 23.59 -0.49
N GLU A 242 8.71 23.96 0.21
CA GLU A 242 9.15 25.35 0.31
C GLU A 242 10.05 25.74 -0.87
N ARG A 243 10.08 27.04 -1.21
CA ARG A 243 10.88 27.53 -2.35
C ARG A 243 12.35 27.15 -2.25
N TYR A 244 12.96 27.26 -1.06
CA TYR A 244 14.36 26.91 -0.86
C TYR A 244 14.64 25.42 -1.08
N GLU A 245 13.69 24.52 -0.76
CA GLU A 245 13.82 23.08 -1.00
C GLU A 245 13.83 22.78 -2.50
N PHE A 246 13.00 23.50 -3.25
CA PHE A 246 12.97 23.43 -4.70
C PHE A 246 14.25 23.97 -5.33
N ASP A 247 14.79 25.08 -4.83
CA ASP A 247 16.05 25.63 -5.33
C ASP A 247 17.22 24.66 -5.06
N GLN A 248 17.26 23.99 -3.89
CA GLN A 248 18.22 22.91 -3.62
C GLN A 248 18.07 21.73 -4.59
N ALA A 249 16.84 21.34 -4.93
CA ALA A 249 16.62 20.31 -5.93
C ALA A 249 17.15 20.71 -7.31
N ARG A 250 16.96 21.97 -7.70
CA ARG A 250 17.52 22.52 -8.95
C ARG A 250 19.04 22.48 -8.95
N GLU A 251 19.69 22.89 -7.88
CA GLU A 251 21.15 22.81 -7.76
C GLU A 251 21.66 21.39 -7.95
N GLN A 252 20.98 20.39 -7.36
CA GLN A 252 21.32 18.98 -7.53
C GLN A 252 21.14 18.49 -8.98
N LEU A 253 20.07 18.91 -9.65
CA LEU A 253 19.83 18.55 -11.05
C LEU A 253 20.86 19.20 -11.99
N ALA A 254 21.17 20.48 -11.78
CA ALA A 254 22.21 21.19 -12.54
C ALA A 254 23.59 20.52 -12.34
N ALA A 255 23.94 20.18 -11.11
CA ALA A 255 25.18 19.46 -10.80
C ALA A 255 25.24 18.04 -11.40
N ALA A 256 24.09 17.44 -11.68
CA ALA A 256 24.00 16.15 -12.37
C ALA A 256 24.04 16.25 -13.90
N GLY A 257 24.06 17.47 -14.46
CA GLY A 257 24.18 17.71 -15.90
C GLY A 257 22.86 18.05 -16.60
N TRP A 258 21.77 18.33 -15.86
CA TRP A 258 20.53 18.80 -16.48
C TRP A 258 20.62 20.29 -16.84
N THR A 259 20.20 20.63 -18.06
CA THR A 259 19.90 22.01 -18.44
C THR A 259 18.57 22.42 -17.82
N LEU A 260 18.53 23.55 -17.12
CA LEU A 260 17.34 23.99 -16.38
C LEU A 260 16.76 25.29 -16.93
N ARG A 261 15.44 25.39 -16.93
CA ARG A 261 14.68 26.61 -17.22
C ARG A 261 14.85 27.65 -16.11
N PRO A 262 14.50 28.94 -16.32
CA PRO A 262 14.61 29.98 -15.29
C PRO A 262 13.92 29.61 -13.96
N ALA A 263 14.55 29.93 -12.82
CA ALA A 263 14.13 29.45 -11.51
C ALA A 263 12.70 29.86 -11.12
N ASP A 264 12.35 31.13 -11.35
CA ASP A 264 11.03 31.66 -10.97
C ASP A 264 9.91 31.09 -11.85
N GLU A 265 10.14 30.96 -13.15
CA GLU A 265 9.19 30.33 -14.07
C GLU A 265 8.97 28.86 -13.71
N SER A 266 10.06 28.12 -13.46
CA SER A 266 9.98 26.72 -13.06
C SER A 266 9.28 26.54 -11.72
N TRP A 267 9.49 27.43 -10.74
CA TRP A 267 8.81 27.37 -9.45
C TRP A 267 7.30 27.52 -9.62
N VAL A 268 6.84 28.53 -10.36
CA VAL A 268 5.40 28.74 -10.59
C VAL A 268 4.78 27.53 -11.29
N ALA A 269 5.46 26.96 -12.28
CA ALA A 269 4.99 25.77 -12.99
C ALA A 269 5.00 24.51 -12.09
N PHE A 270 6.06 24.31 -11.31
CA PHE A 270 6.22 23.21 -10.36
C PHE A 270 5.11 23.24 -9.30
N SER A 271 4.91 24.38 -8.67
CA SER A 271 3.84 24.59 -7.68
C SER A 271 2.47 24.23 -8.27
N ARG A 272 2.17 24.69 -9.49
CA ARG A 272 0.87 24.44 -10.15
C ARG A 272 0.61 22.96 -10.42
N LEU A 273 1.62 22.18 -10.78
CA LEU A 273 1.45 20.74 -10.99
C LEU A 273 1.45 19.97 -9.66
N ARG A 274 2.28 20.38 -8.70
CA ARG A 274 2.44 19.65 -7.45
C ARG A 274 1.22 19.74 -6.53
N ILE A 275 0.50 20.87 -6.52
CA ILE A 275 -0.74 21.02 -5.73
C ILE A 275 -1.79 19.95 -6.04
N GLN A 276 -1.76 19.34 -7.24
CA GLN A 276 -2.76 18.35 -7.64
C GLN A 276 -2.64 17.02 -6.87
N TYR A 277 -1.48 16.70 -6.32
CA TYR A 277 -1.27 15.44 -5.61
C TYR A 277 -0.66 15.59 -4.21
N ALA A 278 0.06 16.70 -3.93
CA ALA A 278 0.94 16.81 -2.77
C ALA A 278 0.28 16.52 -1.42
N VAL A 279 -0.84 17.20 -1.11
CA VAL A 279 -1.48 17.09 0.20
C VAL A 279 -2.16 15.74 0.37
N ALA A 280 -2.91 15.29 -0.64
CA ALA A 280 -3.57 13.99 -0.62
C ALA A 280 -2.55 12.86 -0.45
N LEU A 281 -1.44 12.92 -1.19
CA LEU A 281 -0.34 11.96 -1.07
C LEU A 281 0.35 12.01 0.32
N ASN A 282 0.54 13.21 0.89
CA ASN A 282 1.05 13.34 2.25
C ASN A 282 0.09 12.75 3.30
N ASN A 283 -1.22 12.94 3.11
CA ASN A 283 -2.22 12.40 4.01
C ASN A 283 -2.38 10.88 3.84
N MET A 284 -2.19 10.34 2.64
CA MET A 284 -2.02 8.91 2.38
C MET A 284 -0.82 8.34 3.15
N ALA A 285 0.34 8.99 3.05
CA ALA A 285 1.54 8.59 3.78
C ALA A 285 1.31 8.60 5.30
N LYS A 286 0.63 9.62 5.84
CA LYS A 286 0.24 9.68 7.27
C LYS A 286 -0.79 8.62 7.66
N ARG A 287 -1.74 8.29 6.77
CA ARG A 287 -2.81 7.30 6.99
C ARG A 287 -2.24 5.89 7.09
N TRP A 288 -1.34 5.53 6.17
CA TRP A 288 -0.71 4.22 6.09
C TRP A 288 0.65 4.14 6.78
N ALA A 289 1.04 5.20 7.51
CA ALA A 289 2.27 5.28 8.29
C ALA A 289 3.52 4.95 7.45
N ALA A 290 3.56 5.48 6.22
CA ALA A 290 4.73 5.40 5.36
C ALA A 290 5.93 6.12 6.03
N PRO A 291 7.16 5.60 5.87
CA PRO A 291 8.36 6.27 6.34
C PRO A 291 8.51 7.63 5.63
N PRO A 292 8.96 8.67 6.35
CA PRO A 292 9.12 9.99 5.76
C PRO A 292 10.23 9.97 4.69
N THR A 293 9.99 10.66 3.58
CA THR A 293 10.95 10.84 2.48
C THR A 293 11.07 12.32 2.13
N GLN A 294 11.97 12.68 1.19
CA GLN A 294 12.39 14.07 0.93
C GLN A 294 11.23 15.07 0.87
N TRP A 295 10.09 14.70 0.24
CA TRP A 295 8.91 15.56 0.16
C TRP A 295 7.58 14.91 0.57
N ILE A 296 7.60 13.70 1.13
CA ILE A 296 6.40 12.90 1.44
C ILE A 296 6.40 12.44 2.90
N GLY A 297 5.24 12.53 3.56
CA GLY A 297 5.03 12.01 4.91
C GLY A 297 5.20 13.06 6.03
N ASP A 298 5.36 12.59 7.26
CA ASP A 298 5.50 13.47 8.43
C ASP A 298 6.89 14.13 8.46
N ARG A 299 6.92 15.40 8.02
CA ARG A 299 8.13 16.23 7.96
C ARG A 299 8.67 16.64 9.33
N SER A 300 7.97 16.34 10.42
CA SER A 300 8.43 16.65 11.78
C SER A 300 9.73 15.93 12.17
N TYR A 301 10.14 14.89 11.42
CA TYR A 301 11.36 14.11 11.70
C TYR A 301 12.58 14.42 10.84
N VAL A 302 12.49 15.31 9.84
CA VAL A 302 13.68 15.77 9.09
C VAL A 302 14.21 17.07 9.70
N ARG A 303 14.47 17.05 11.01
CA ARG A 303 15.58 17.85 11.54
C ARG A 303 16.83 17.09 11.14
N PHE A 304 17.38 17.40 9.96
CA PHE A 304 18.81 17.19 9.76
C PHE A 304 19.50 17.81 10.97
N THR A 305 20.09 16.97 11.83
CA THR A 305 21.08 17.45 12.77
C THR A 305 22.20 18.01 11.92
N ALA A 306 22.16 19.32 11.66
CA ALA A 306 23.22 20.14 11.10
C ALA A 306 24.49 20.15 12.00
N ARG A 307 24.63 19.19 12.91
CA ARG A 307 25.71 19.08 13.89
C ARG A 307 26.86 18.17 13.43
N ARG A 308 26.76 17.52 12.26
CA ARG A 308 27.83 16.66 11.75
C ARG A 308 28.82 17.35 10.80
N HIS A 309 28.49 18.52 10.27
CA HIS A 309 29.44 19.30 9.45
C HIS A 309 30.38 20.17 10.30
N GLU A 310 29.91 20.71 11.44
CA GLU A 310 30.78 21.48 12.35
C GLU A 310 31.87 20.60 13.00
N GLU A 311 31.58 19.34 13.33
CA GLU A 311 32.57 18.43 13.93
C GLU A 311 33.64 17.94 12.94
N VAL A 312 33.32 17.85 11.64
CA VAL A 312 34.29 17.46 10.60
C VAL A 312 35.22 18.63 10.26
N THR A 313 34.69 19.86 10.19
CA THR A 313 35.53 21.06 10.02
C THR A 313 36.39 21.36 11.24
N ALA A 314 35.89 21.12 12.46
CA ALA A 314 36.67 21.34 13.69
C ALA A 314 37.80 20.31 13.85
N ARG A 315 37.62 19.05 13.44
CA ARG A 315 38.69 18.02 13.45
C ARG A 315 39.72 18.16 12.34
N ALA A 316 39.38 18.82 11.24
CA ALA A 316 40.32 19.14 10.17
C ALA A 316 41.17 20.39 10.49
N ALA A 317 40.66 21.31 11.33
CA ALA A 317 41.38 22.49 11.79
C ALA A 317 42.31 22.23 13.00
N SER A 318 42.29 21.02 13.57
CA SER A 318 43.09 20.65 14.75
C SER A 318 44.09 19.52 14.49
N ARG A 319 44.54 19.33 13.24
CA ARG A 319 45.61 18.40 12.85
C ARG A 319 46.61 19.07 11.94
#